data_AF-A0A939ACL3-F1
#
_entry.id   AF-A0A939ACL3-F1
#
_cell.length_a   1.000
_cell.length_b   1.000
_cell.length_c   1.000
_cell.angle_alpha   90.00
_cell.angle_beta   90.00
_cell.angle_gamma   90.00
#
_symmetry.space_group_name_H-M   'P 1'
#
loop_
_entity.id
_entity.type
_entity.pdbx_description
1 polymer ?
#
loop_
_entity_poly.entity_id
_entity_poly.type
_entity_poly.pdbx_seq_one_letter_code
_entity_poly.pdbx_strand_id
1 'polypeptide(L)'
;MQSSDGKQNWDLWGVAAIVTVAVLAGLAFKGFSGETLADAVKDIGAVLVPILAATLAARLVVREMDPGQRFFRAGEEALIAVQRRNPAILSGPKPDKENYDPENPGKAGRYLFFQKNHTGLRSQLIPVLPFKIGVVEIRVAKRTLQLLGTQTELEIVSGQVRQAVTAMLEREWSGLFEILETKNANVSIVIDFDEAKMGHRAFRKAVGQCAEAALEVLLRGK
;
A
#
# COMPACT_ATOMS: atom_id res chain seq x y z
N MET A 1 -46.50 33.35 5.55
CA MET A 1 -46.26 32.73 6.88
C MET A 1 -45.48 31.44 6.60
N GLN A 2 -44.15 31.51 6.71
CA GLN A 2 -43.34 30.99 7.85
C GLN A 2 -43.28 29.46 7.85
N SER A 3 -42.23 28.85 7.30
CA SER A 3 -40.91 28.54 7.90
C SER A 3 -40.97 27.48 9.01
N SER A 4 -40.29 26.35 8.76
CA SER A 4 -39.47 25.68 9.77
C SER A 4 -38.39 24.89 9.04
N ASP A 5 -37.36 25.64 8.62
CA ASP A 5 -35.99 25.13 8.45
C ASP A 5 -35.45 24.69 9.80
N GLY A 6 -34.63 23.63 9.82
CA GLY A 6 -33.91 23.28 11.05
C GLY A 6 -33.31 21.88 11.09
N LYS A 7 -32.64 21.42 10.03
CA LYS A 7 -31.61 20.38 10.18
C LYS A 7 -30.27 20.97 9.76
N GLN A 8 -29.58 21.38 10.81
CA GLN A 8 -28.25 21.95 10.90
C GLN A 8 -27.25 21.08 10.11
N ASN A 9 -26.83 21.60 8.95
CA ASN A 9 -25.60 21.20 8.27
C ASN A 9 -24.45 21.44 9.26
N TRP A 10 -23.91 20.38 9.83
CA TRP A 10 -22.60 20.43 10.44
C TRP A 10 -21.58 20.30 9.31
N ASP A 11 -21.08 21.46 8.86
CA ASP A 11 -20.11 21.56 7.78
C ASP A 11 -18.90 20.66 8.05
N LEU A 12 -18.49 19.92 7.01
CA LEU A 12 -17.35 19.00 6.97
C LEU A 12 -16.04 19.61 7.51
N TRP A 13 -15.92 20.94 7.44
CA TRP A 13 -14.81 21.71 8.01
C TRP A 13 -14.78 21.71 9.54
N GLY A 14 -15.94 21.64 10.18
CA GLY A 14 -16.06 21.57 11.64
C GLY A 14 -15.51 20.27 12.21
N VAL A 15 -15.77 19.14 11.55
CA VAL A 15 -15.28 17.83 12.01
C VAL A 15 -13.77 17.69 11.81
N ALA A 16 -13.24 18.16 10.67
CA ALA A 16 -11.80 18.16 10.39
C ALA A 16 -11.03 19.10 11.33
N ALA A 17 -11.61 20.25 11.69
CA ALA A 17 -11.04 21.18 12.66
C ALA A 17 -11.03 20.57 14.08
N ILE A 18 -12.11 19.91 14.50
CA ILE A 18 -12.19 19.26 15.83
C ILE A 18 -11.13 18.17 15.98
N VAL A 19 -10.90 17.36 14.95
CA VAL A 19 -9.89 16.28 14.99
C VAL A 19 -8.47 16.85 15.03
N THR A 20 -8.19 17.89 14.24
CA THR A 20 -6.87 18.56 14.23
C THR A 20 -6.59 19.25 15.56
N VAL A 21 -7.60 19.92 16.14
CA VAL A 21 -7.50 20.57 17.46
C VAL A 21 -7.36 19.54 18.57
N ALA A 22 -8.00 18.37 18.51
CA ALA A 22 -7.84 17.31 19.51
C ALA A 22 -6.40 16.74 19.53
N VAL A 23 -5.79 16.59 18.34
CA VAL A 23 -4.39 16.15 18.21
C VAL A 23 -3.43 17.21 18.74
N LEU A 24 -3.66 18.49 18.42
CA LEU A 24 -2.83 19.60 18.90
C LEU A 24 -3.01 19.87 20.41
N ALA A 25 -4.23 19.75 20.93
CA ALA A 25 -4.53 19.89 22.36
C ALA A 25 -3.92 18.74 23.17
N GLY A 26 -3.97 17.50 22.65
CA GLY A 26 -3.30 16.36 23.27
C GLY A 26 -1.78 16.51 23.37
N LEU A 27 -1.17 17.22 22.41
CA LEU A 27 0.25 17.58 22.41
C LEU A 27 0.58 18.76 23.32
N ALA A 28 -0.34 19.72 23.48
CA ALA A 28 -0.14 20.90 24.33
C ALA A 28 -0.33 20.62 25.84
N PHE A 29 -1.20 19.67 26.22
CA PHE A 29 -1.53 19.39 27.61
C PHE A 29 -0.52 18.51 28.36
N LYS A 30 0.36 17.77 27.68
CA LYS A 30 1.20 16.74 28.33
C LYS A 30 2.63 17.14 28.66
N GLY A 31 3.12 18.29 28.17
CA GLY A 31 4.47 18.79 28.46
C GLY A 31 5.58 17.95 27.80
N PHE A 32 6.57 18.61 27.19
CA PHE A 32 7.71 17.95 26.55
C PHE A 32 8.71 17.45 27.62
N SER A 33 8.68 16.16 27.96
CA SER A 33 9.79 15.51 28.65
C SER A 33 10.34 14.34 27.83
N GLY A 34 11.66 14.16 27.83
CA GLY A 34 12.34 13.13 27.02
C GLY A 34 11.89 11.69 27.30
N GLU A 35 11.34 11.43 28.49
CA GLU A 35 10.80 10.12 28.87
C GLU A 35 9.41 9.87 28.25
N THR A 36 8.58 10.91 28.09
CA THR A 36 7.31 10.79 27.34
C THR A 36 7.53 10.62 25.83
N LEU A 37 8.66 11.10 25.30
CA LEU A 37 9.02 10.93 23.89
C LEU A 37 9.45 9.49 23.59
N ALA A 38 10.12 8.80 24.51
CA ALA A 38 10.57 7.42 24.33
C ALA A 38 9.41 6.42 24.41
N ASP A 39 8.47 6.60 25.35
CA ASP A 39 7.24 5.78 25.42
C ASP A 39 6.29 6.08 24.26
N ALA A 40 6.17 7.35 23.84
CA ALA A 40 5.45 7.68 22.62
C ALA A 40 6.12 7.07 21.38
N VAL A 41 7.45 7.03 21.29
CA VAL A 41 8.18 6.44 20.15
C VAL A 41 8.03 4.92 20.09
N LYS A 42 7.90 4.23 21.23
CA LYS A 42 7.66 2.79 21.30
C LYS A 42 6.24 2.43 20.82
N ASP A 43 5.27 3.28 21.13
CA ASP A 43 3.92 3.20 20.54
C ASP A 43 3.91 3.68 19.07
N ILE A 44 4.82 4.59 18.66
CA ILE A 44 4.89 5.10 17.28
C ILE A 44 5.50 4.12 16.28
N GLY A 45 6.14 3.03 16.73
CA GLY A 45 6.39 1.86 15.88
C GLY A 45 5.09 1.29 15.26
N ALA A 46 3.95 1.48 15.95
CA ALA A 46 2.61 1.18 15.45
C ALA A 46 1.90 2.39 14.80
N VAL A 47 2.45 3.60 14.93
CA VAL A 47 1.91 4.89 14.43
C VAL A 47 2.70 5.39 13.21
N LEU A 48 3.37 4.51 12.45
CA LEU A 48 3.78 4.80 11.05
C LEU A 48 2.82 4.25 10.00
N VAL A 49 1.85 3.46 10.45
CA VAL A 49 0.63 3.12 9.72
C VAL A 49 -0.33 4.31 9.49
N PRO A 50 -0.49 5.36 10.32
CA PRO A 50 -1.58 6.33 10.27
C PRO A 50 -1.39 7.47 9.29
N ILE A 51 -0.26 7.69 8.64
CA ILE A 51 -0.28 8.57 7.46
C ILE A 51 -0.93 7.81 6.31
N LEU A 52 -0.50 6.57 6.04
CA LEU A 52 -1.18 5.70 5.08
C LEU A 52 -2.61 5.40 5.50
N ALA A 53 -2.86 5.06 6.77
CA ALA A 53 -4.16 4.69 7.33
C ALA A 53 -5.08 5.88 7.58
N ALA A 54 -4.60 7.11 7.80
CA ALA A 54 -5.47 8.29 7.77
C ALA A 54 -5.79 8.69 6.33
N THR A 55 -4.85 8.57 5.38
CA THR A 55 -5.13 8.80 3.95
C THR A 55 -6.08 7.72 3.40
N LEU A 56 -5.85 6.45 3.77
CA LEU A 56 -6.73 5.30 3.50
C LEU A 56 -8.07 5.49 4.21
N ALA A 57 -8.12 5.80 5.52
CA ALA A 57 -9.38 5.94 6.25
C ALA A 57 -10.19 7.14 5.74
N ALA A 58 -9.56 8.28 5.46
CA ALA A 58 -10.21 9.44 4.88
C ALA A 58 -10.78 9.12 3.48
N ARG A 59 -10.04 8.39 2.63
CA ARG A 59 -10.54 7.94 1.32
C ARG A 59 -11.60 6.83 1.41
N LEU A 60 -11.53 5.97 2.42
CA LEU A 60 -12.47 4.87 2.65
C LEU A 60 -13.82 5.36 3.21
N VAL A 61 -13.82 6.40 4.04
CA VAL A 61 -15.04 6.98 4.63
C VAL A 61 -15.84 7.80 3.60
N VAL A 62 -15.19 8.42 2.62
CA VAL A 62 -15.86 9.26 1.60
C VAL A 62 -16.48 8.47 0.44
N ARG A 63 -16.18 7.17 0.30
CA ARG A 63 -16.62 6.37 -0.86
C ARG A 63 -17.61 5.27 -0.48
N GLU A 64 -18.81 5.66 -0.10
CA GLU A 64 -19.99 4.81 -0.31
C GLU A 64 -20.44 4.93 -1.77
N MET A 65 -19.87 4.09 -2.63
CA MET A 65 -20.45 3.49 -3.82
C MET A 65 -19.40 2.55 -4.43
N ASP A 66 -19.78 1.71 -5.37
CA ASP A 66 -19.06 0.52 -5.86
C ASP A 66 -17.81 0.70 -6.81
N PRO A 67 -17.09 1.84 -6.96
CA PRO A 67 -15.86 1.90 -7.76
C PRO A 67 -14.66 1.13 -7.18
N GLY A 68 -14.53 1.07 -5.85
CA GLY A 68 -13.39 0.43 -5.18
C GLY A 68 -13.26 -1.07 -5.51
N GLN A 69 -14.37 -1.76 -5.81
CA GLN A 69 -14.31 -3.15 -6.27
C GLN A 69 -13.70 -3.29 -7.67
N ARG A 70 -13.92 -2.32 -8.56
CA ARG A 70 -13.42 -2.40 -9.95
C ARG A 70 -11.91 -2.25 -10.01
N PHE A 71 -11.34 -1.29 -9.29
CA PHE A 71 -9.88 -1.12 -9.19
C PHE A 71 -9.23 -2.30 -8.46
N PHE A 72 -9.85 -2.78 -7.39
CA PHE A 72 -9.40 -3.97 -6.68
C PHE A 72 -9.33 -5.21 -7.57
N ARG A 73 -10.40 -5.52 -8.31
CA ARG A 73 -10.41 -6.64 -9.28
C ARG A 73 -9.42 -6.41 -10.42
N ALA A 74 -9.36 -5.20 -10.95
CA ALA A 74 -8.44 -4.83 -12.03
C ALA A 74 -6.97 -5.04 -11.63
N GLY A 75 -6.58 -4.59 -10.43
CA GLY A 75 -5.24 -4.82 -9.90
C GLY A 75 -4.97 -6.29 -9.62
N GLU A 76 -5.94 -7.03 -9.07
CA GLU A 76 -5.81 -8.48 -8.85
C GLU A 76 -5.59 -9.23 -10.17
N GLU A 77 -6.37 -8.94 -11.21
CA GLU A 77 -6.21 -9.53 -12.54
C GLU A 77 -4.85 -9.22 -13.15
N ALA A 78 -4.27 -8.05 -12.88
CA ALA A 78 -2.91 -7.70 -13.29
C ALA A 78 -1.89 -8.65 -12.65
N LEU A 79 -1.98 -8.84 -11.33
CA LEU A 79 -1.06 -9.71 -10.60
C LEU A 79 -1.20 -11.18 -11.01
N ILE A 80 -2.43 -11.65 -11.29
CA ILE A 80 -2.65 -13.01 -11.85
C ILE A 80 -1.95 -13.14 -13.20
N ALA A 81 -2.03 -12.14 -14.07
CA ALA A 81 -1.37 -12.16 -15.36
C ALA A 81 0.16 -12.22 -15.22
N VAL A 82 0.74 -11.43 -14.30
CA VAL A 82 2.19 -11.44 -14.00
C VAL A 82 2.62 -12.80 -13.42
N GLN A 83 1.84 -13.37 -12.51
CA GLN A 83 2.10 -14.70 -11.95
C GLN A 83 2.08 -15.79 -13.03
N ARG A 84 1.10 -15.76 -13.94
CA ARG A 84 1.01 -16.73 -15.05
C ARG A 84 2.21 -16.68 -15.99
N ARG A 85 2.84 -15.51 -16.15
CA ARG A 85 4.09 -15.35 -16.91
C ARG A 85 5.31 -15.87 -16.16
N ASN A 86 5.26 -15.90 -14.82
CA ASN A 86 6.40 -16.27 -13.98
C ASN A 86 6.05 -17.35 -12.93
N PRO A 87 5.46 -18.49 -13.32
CA PRO A 87 4.89 -19.46 -12.38
C PRO A 87 5.93 -20.22 -11.56
N ALA A 88 7.20 -20.24 -11.99
CA ALA A 88 8.28 -20.94 -11.30
C ALA A 88 8.75 -20.24 -10.00
N ILE A 89 8.44 -18.95 -9.87
CA ILE A 89 8.98 -18.08 -8.82
C ILE A 89 7.91 -17.22 -8.13
N LEU A 90 6.73 -17.06 -8.74
CA LEU A 90 5.62 -16.29 -8.20
C LEU A 90 4.43 -17.18 -7.85
N SER A 91 3.71 -16.80 -6.80
CA SER A 91 2.44 -17.44 -6.43
C SER A 91 1.44 -16.42 -5.90
N GLY A 92 0.15 -16.71 -6.09
CA GLY A 92 -0.95 -15.80 -5.73
C GLY A 92 -1.50 -15.00 -6.91
N PRO A 93 -2.34 -13.99 -6.67
CA PRO A 93 -2.70 -13.46 -5.36
C PRO A 93 -3.43 -14.47 -4.47
N LYS A 94 -3.00 -14.64 -3.22
CA LYS A 94 -3.64 -15.55 -2.25
C LYS A 94 -3.50 -14.99 -0.82
N PRO A 95 -4.31 -15.43 0.14
CA PRO A 95 -4.17 -15.01 1.52
C PRO A 95 -2.79 -15.40 2.10
N ASP A 96 -2.26 -14.53 2.97
CA ASP A 96 -1.20 -14.97 3.86
C ASP A 96 -1.78 -15.86 4.97
N LYS A 97 -1.18 -17.04 5.14
CA LYS A 97 -1.58 -18.02 6.16
C LYS A 97 -1.18 -17.57 7.56
N GLU A 98 -0.14 -16.73 7.66
CA GLU A 98 0.33 -16.19 8.95
C GLU A 98 -0.69 -15.19 9.54
N ASN A 99 -1.58 -14.63 8.71
CA ASN A 99 -2.65 -13.70 9.11
C ASN A 99 -4.06 -14.22 8.73
N TYR A 100 -4.23 -15.55 8.62
CA TYR A 100 -5.50 -16.15 8.24
C TYR A 100 -6.42 -16.32 9.45
N ASP A 101 -7.46 -15.48 9.51
CA ASP A 101 -8.59 -15.65 10.39
C ASP A 101 -9.71 -16.42 9.65
N PRO A 102 -10.02 -17.69 10.02
CA PRO A 102 -11.06 -18.48 9.38
C PRO A 102 -12.46 -17.89 9.54
N GLU A 103 -12.70 -17.07 10.57
CA GLU A 103 -13.99 -16.40 10.80
C GLU A 103 -14.09 -15.11 9.98
N ASN A 104 -12.96 -14.56 9.55
CA ASN A 104 -12.88 -13.36 8.70
C ASN A 104 -11.89 -13.55 7.54
N PRO A 105 -12.19 -14.41 6.55
CA PRO A 105 -11.27 -14.68 5.43
C PRO A 105 -10.92 -13.42 4.61
N GLY A 106 -11.73 -12.35 4.70
CA GLY A 106 -11.47 -11.05 4.08
C GLY A 106 -10.43 -10.17 4.81
N LYS A 107 -10.06 -10.47 6.07
CA LYS A 107 -8.98 -9.79 6.81
C LYS A 107 -7.59 -10.31 6.45
N ALA A 108 -7.51 -11.56 5.99
CA ALA A 108 -6.26 -12.15 5.52
C ALA A 108 -5.86 -11.45 4.22
N GLY A 109 -5.00 -10.42 4.34
CA GLY A 109 -4.49 -9.68 3.19
C GLY A 109 -4.06 -10.65 2.09
N ARG A 110 -4.51 -10.41 0.86
CA ARG A 110 -4.07 -11.18 -0.30
C ARG A 110 -2.83 -10.53 -0.87
N TYR A 111 -1.87 -11.36 -1.26
CA TYR A 111 -0.60 -10.89 -1.80
C TYR A 111 -0.20 -11.72 -3.02
N LEU A 112 0.46 -11.07 -3.97
CA LEU A 112 1.42 -11.76 -4.83
C LEU A 112 2.67 -12.05 -3.99
N PHE A 113 3.18 -13.28 -4.05
CA PHE A 113 4.35 -13.72 -3.31
C PHE A 113 5.47 -14.16 -4.24
N PHE A 114 6.70 -13.95 -3.82
CA PHE A 114 7.82 -14.80 -4.23
C PHE A 114 7.71 -16.15 -3.52
N GLN A 115 7.74 -17.23 -4.27
CA GLN A 115 7.75 -18.60 -3.76
C GLN A 115 8.49 -19.50 -4.75
N LYS A 116 9.64 -20.05 -4.34
CA LYS A 116 10.35 -21.07 -5.12
C LYS A 116 9.73 -22.43 -4.84
N ASN A 117 9.45 -23.19 -5.90
CA ASN A 117 8.88 -24.54 -5.78
C ASN A 117 9.66 -25.39 -4.76
N HIS A 118 8.93 -26.19 -3.99
CA HIS A 118 9.43 -27.18 -3.01
C HIS A 118 10.00 -26.66 -1.67
N THR A 119 10.16 -25.35 -1.47
CA THR A 119 10.77 -24.83 -0.22
C THR A 119 9.76 -24.51 0.89
N GLY A 120 8.46 -24.40 0.57
CA GLY A 120 7.42 -23.91 1.50
C GLY A 120 7.55 -22.44 1.91
N LEU A 121 8.75 -21.87 1.75
CA LEU A 121 9.10 -20.49 2.02
C LEU A 121 8.49 -19.55 0.98
N ARG A 122 7.95 -18.43 1.45
CA ARG A 122 7.42 -17.36 0.62
C ARG A 122 7.76 -15.99 1.21
N SER A 123 7.73 -14.98 0.35
CA SER A 123 7.88 -13.57 0.73
C SER A 123 6.83 -12.73 0.03
N GLN A 124 6.16 -11.85 0.78
CA GLN A 124 5.16 -10.94 0.24
C GLN A 124 5.82 -9.95 -0.73
N LEU A 125 5.24 -9.78 -1.91
CA LEU A 125 5.72 -8.86 -2.94
C LEU A 125 4.76 -7.67 -3.11
N ILE A 126 3.50 -7.92 -3.46
CA ILE A 126 2.50 -6.86 -3.67
C ILE A 126 1.20 -7.20 -2.94
N PRO A 127 0.76 -6.41 -1.95
CA PRO A 127 -0.57 -6.53 -1.34
C PRO A 127 -1.67 -6.09 -2.30
N VAL A 128 -2.81 -6.79 -2.27
CA VAL A 128 -3.99 -6.48 -3.10
C VAL A 128 -4.93 -5.48 -2.42
N LEU A 129 -4.96 -5.43 -1.09
CA LEU A 129 -5.90 -4.59 -0.34
C LEU A 129 -5.82 -3.10 -0.72
N PRO A 130 -4.62 -2.48 -0.89
CA PRO A 130 -4.50 -1.07 -1.25
C PRO A 130 -5.08 -0.72 -2.63
N PHE A 131 -5.31 -1.69 -3.51
CA PHE A 131 -5.93 -1.43 -4.83
C PHE A 131 -7.35 -0.87 -4.75
N LYS A 132 -8.04 -1.03 -3.61
CA LYS A 132 -9.38 -0.44 -3.40
C LYS A 132 -9.39 1.09 -3.46
N ILE A 133 -8.23 1.71 -3.25
CA ILE A 133 -8.03 3.16 -3.23
C ILE A 133 -6.92 3.59 -4.19
N GLY A 134 -6.67 2.80 -5.24
CA GLY A 134 -5.72 3.17 -6.29
C GLY A 134 -4.25 3.10 -5.89
N VAL A 135 -3.92 2.49 -4.74
CA VAL A 135 -2.54 2.44 -4.24
C VAL A 135 -1.86 1.13 -4.62
N VAL A 136 -0.63 1.21 -5.11
CA VAL A 136 0.27 0.08 -5.35
C VAL A 136 1.46 0.16 -4.40
N GLU A 137 1.69 -0.91 -3.66
CA GLU A 137 2.85 -1.05 -2.77
C GLU A 137 3.72 -2.20 -3.26
N ILE A 138 5.03 -1.99 -3.37
CA ILE A 138 5.99 -3.04 -3.72
C ILE A 138 6.92 -3.28 -2.54
N ARG A 139 6.91 -4.52 -2.06
CA ARG A 139 7.68 -4.98 -0.91
C ARG A 139 8.90 -5.77 -1.36
N VAL A 140 10.04 -5.45 -0.77
CA VAL A 140 11.26 -6.24 -0.85
C VAL A 140 11.76 -6.38 0.59
N ALA A 141 11.88 -7.62 1.04
CA ALA A 141 12.35 -7.94 2.39
C ALA A 141 13.62 -8.79 2.31
N LYS A 142 14.35 -8.90 3.41
CA LYS A 142 15.51 -9.80 3.50
C LYS A 142 15.18 -11.24 3.07
N ARG A 143 13.98 -11.72 3.39
CA ARG A 143 13.49 -13.05 2.96
C ARG A 143 13.31 -13.15 1.45
N THR A 144 12.94 -12.06 0.76
CA THR A 144 12.87 -12.02 -0.71
C THR A 144 14.25 -12.32 -1.30
N LEU A 145 15.29 -11.68 -0.78
CA LEU A 145 16.67 -11.85 -1.22
C LEU A 145 17.17 -13.28 -0.99
N GLN A 146 16.90 -13.84 0.19
CA GLN A 146 17.22 -15.23 0.53
C GLN A 146 16.55 -16.23 -0.43
N LEU A 147 15.27 -16.02 -0.78
CA LEU A 147 14.55 -16.86 -1.73
C LEU A 147 15.13 -16.79 -3.15
N LEU A 148 15.66 -15.63 -3.52
CA LEU A 148 16.27 -15.40 -4.82
C LEU A 148 17.73 -15.87 -4.87
N GLY A 149 18.36 -16.07 -3.71
CA GLY A 149 19.77 -16.45 -3.62
C GLY A 149 20.74 -15.28 -3.84
N THR A 150 20.28 -14.03 -3.66
CA THR A 150 21.15 -12.87 -3.86
C THR A 150 21.93 -12.53 -2.60
N GLN A 151 23.17 -12.09 -2.78
CA GLN A 151 24.05 -11.63 -1.70
C GLN A 151 24.08 -10.10 -1.56
N THR A 152 23.38 -9.38 -2.44
CA THR A 152 23.29 -7.91 -2.41
C THR A 152 22.50 -7.42 -1.19
N GLU A 153 22.89 -6.27 -0.66
CA GLU A 153 22.21 -5.62 0.46
C GLU A 153 20.78 -5.20 0.10
N LEU A 154 19.89 -5.24 1.10
CA LEU A 154 18.47 -4.95 0.92
C LEU A 154 18.23 -3.51 0.44
N GLU A 155 18.96 -2.57 1.01
CA GLU A 155 18.87 -1.15 0.70
C GLU A 155 19.22 -0.90 -0.77
N ILE A 156 20.25 -1.57 -1.28
CA ILE A 156 20.68 -1.46 -2.68
C ILE A 156 19.59 -2.01 -3.61
N VAL A 157 19.13 -3.24 -3.37
CA VAL A 157 18.10 -3.87 -4.22
C VAL A 157 16.78 -3.09 -4.16
N SER A 158 16.38 -2.65 -2.96
CA SER A 158 15.18 -1.84 -2.75
C SER A 158 15.26 -0.50 -3.49
N GLY A 159 16.42 0.16 -3.45
CA GLY A 159 16.70 1.38 -4.21
C GLY A 159 16.63 1.17 -5.72
N GLN A 160 17.20 0.08 -6.23
CA GLN A 160 17.12 -0.28 -7.66
C GLN A 160 15.69 -0.57 -8.10
N VAL A 161 14.89 -1.26 -7.27
CA VAL A 161 13.46 -1.49 -7.54
C VAL A 161 12.71 -0.16 -7.58
N ARG A 162 12.92 0.71 -6.59
CA ARG A 162 12.31 2.06 -6.56
C ARG A 162 12.66 2.84 -7.82
N GLN A 163 13.94 2.86 -8.21
CA GLN A 163 14.40 3.58 -9.39
C GLN A 163 13.79 3.04 -10.69
N ALA A 164 13.80 1.72 -10.88
CA ALA A 164 13.27 1.10 -12.10
C ALA A 164 11.76 1.32 -12.26
N VAL A 165 11.02 1.20 -11.16
CA VAL A 165 9.56 1.43 -11.16
C VAL A 165 9.26 2.91 -11.38
N THR A 166 9.98 3.82 -10.74
CA THR A 166 9.83 5.27 -10.93
C THR A 166 10.09 5.66 -12.38
N ALA A 167 11.20 5.22 -12.98
CA ALA A 167 11.53 5.51 -14.36
C ALA A 167 10.47 4.96 -15.34
N MET A 168 9.90 3.79 -15.06
CA MET A 168 8.79 3.24 -15.83
C MET A 168 7.53 4.11 -15.70
N LEU A 169 7.18 4.53 -14.49
CA LEU A 169 6.02 5.38 -14.23
C LEU A 169 6.13 6.75 -14.92
N GLU A 170 7.29 7.40 -14.82
CA GLU A 170 7.56 8.70 -15.45
C GLU A 170 7.44 8.62 -16.98
N ARG A 171 7.85 7.49 -17.58
CA ARG A 171 7.76 7.28 -19.03
C ARG A 171 6.33 7.03 -19.51
N GLU A 172 5.57 6.20 -18.80
CA GLU A 172 4.30 5.64 -19.30
C GLU A 172 3.05 6.28 -18.67
N TRP A 173 3.19 6.88 -17.48
CA TRP A 173 2.07 7.28 -16.62
C TRP A 173 2.23 8.67 -16.00
N SER A 174 3.08 9.52 -16.59
CA SER A 174 3.34 10.88 -16.08
C SER A 174 2.05 11.67 -15.82
N GLY A 175 1.98 12.34 -14.67
CA GLY A 175 0.84 13.15 -14.23
C GLY A 175 -0.36 12.35 -13.69
N LEU A 176 -0.26 11.01 -13.61
CA LEU A 176 -1.33 10.13 -13.12
C LEU A 176 -1.02 9.44 -11.79
N PHE A 177 0.11 9.75 -11.16
CA PHE A 177 0.53 9.14 -9.90
C PHE A 177 1.31 10.11 -9.02
N GLU A 178 1.35 9.80 -7.73
CA GLU A 178 2.26 10.35 -6.74
C GLU A 178 3.04 9.21 -6.07
N ILE A 179 4.32 9.42 -5.80
CA ILE A 179 5.12 8.49 -5.00
C ILE A 179 5.06 8.94 -3.55
N LEU A 180 4.55 8.07 -2.68
CA LEU A 180 4.42 8.35 -1.26
C LEU A 180 5.69 7.92 -0.51
N GLU A 181 6.13 8.77 0.42
CA GLU A 181 7.21 8.41 1.33
C GLU A 181 6.78 7.35 2.34
N THR A 182 7.69 6.42 2.64
CA THR A 182 7.47 5.33 3.57
C THR A 182 8.69 5.13 4.46
N LYS A 183 8.47 4.89 5.75
CA LYS A 183 9.54 4.52 6.69
C LYS A 183 9.66 3.00 6.87
N ASN A 184 8.86 2.21 6.18
CA ASN A 184 8.93 0.76 6.26
C ASN A 184 10.08 0.25 5.40
N ALA A 185 11.14 -0.26 6.06
CA ALA A 185 12.33 -0.78 5.40
C ALA A 185 12.06 -1.96 4.44
N ASN A 186 10.91 -2.65 4.59
CA ASN A 186 10.52 -3.74 3.69
C ASN A 186 9.67 -3.27 2.49
N VAL A 187 9.47 -1.97 2.33
CA VAL A 187 8.71 -1.36 1.23
C VAL A 187 9.66 -0.56 0.38
N SER A 188 9.80 -0.94 -0.89
CA SER A 188 10.67 -0.24 -1.84
C SER A 188 10.00 1.00 -2.41
N ILE A 189 8.71 0.93 -2.71
CA ILE A 189 7.96 2.05 -3.27
C ILE A 189 6.46 1.92 -2.97
N VAL A 190 5.84 3.07 -2.71
CA VAL A 190 4.38 3.23 -2.61
C VAL A 190 3.94 4.24 -3.65
N ILE A 191 2.94 3.86 -4.45
CA ILE A 191 2.45 4.64 -5.59
C ILE A 191 0.96 4.87 -5.37
N ASP A 192 0.55 6.12 -5.32
CA ASP A 192 -0.85 6.53 -5.27
C ASP A 192 -1.28 6.98 -6.67
N PHE A 193 -2.11 6.19 -7.34
CA PHE A 193 -2.63 6.56 -8.65
C PHE A 193 -3.89 7.44 -8.53
N ASP A 194 -3.97 8.46 -9.38
CA ASP A 194 -5.15 9.30 -9.49
C ASP A 194 -6.27 8.53 -10.21
N GLU A 195 -7.10 7.82 -9.44
CA GLU A 195 -8.23 7.05 -9.94
C GLU A 195 -9.28 7.90 -10.68
N ALA A 196 -9.37 9.21 -10.38
CA ALA A 196 -10.33 10.07 -11.05
C ALA A 196 -9.87 10.34 -12.50
N LYS A 197 -8.56 10.46 -12.72
CA LYS A 197 -7.96 10.58 -14.04
C LYS A 197 -7.73 9.23 -14.73
N MET A 198 -7.55 8.17 -13.95
CA MET A 198 -7.18 6.85 -14.44
C MET A 198 -8.37 5.88 -14.44
N GLY A 199 -8.77 5.38 -15.61
CA GLY A 199 -9.75 4.29 -15.68
C GLY A 199 -9.20 2.95 -15.17
N HIS A 200 -10.07 2.05 -14.69
CA HIS A 200 -9.68 0.73 -14.16
C HIS A 200 -8.82 -0.13 -15.12
N ARG A 201 -9.01 -0.02 -16.45
CA ARG A 201 -8.16 -0.72 -17.44
C ARG A 201 -6.72 -0.19 -17.45
N ALA A 202 -6.57 1.14 -17.36
CA ALA A 202 -5.27 1.79 -17.27
C ALA A 202 -4.59 1.41 -15.95
N PHE A 203 -5.33 1.41 -14.84
CA PHE A 203 -4.84 0.94 -13.55
C PHE A 203 -4.34 -0.51 -13.60
N ARG A 204 -5.13 -1.43 -14.19
CA ARG A 204 -4.69 -2.83 -14.41
C ARG A 204 -3.36 -2.90 -15.15
N LYS A 205 -3.19 -2.11 -16.21
CA LYS A 205 -1.95 -2.07 -16.99
C LYS A 205 -0.79 -1.53 -16.14
N ALA A 206 -1.00 -0.43 -15.41
CA ALA A 206 0.00 0.18 -14.54
C ALA A 206 0.47 -0.78 -13.44
N VAL A 207 -0.46 -1.44 -12.73
CA VAL A 207 -0.13 -2.47 -11.72
C VAL A 207 0.73 -3.58 -12.32
N GLY A 208 0.38 -4.06 -13.51
CA GLY A 208 1.14 -5.09 -14.21
C GLY A 208 2.57 -4.64 -14.53
N GLN A 209 2.74 -3.44 -15.09
CA GLN A 209 4.05 -2.89 -15.43
C GLN A 209 4.90 -2.60 -14.19
N CYS A 210 4.30 -2.11 -13.10
CA CYS A 210 5.00 -1.93 -11.82
C CYS A 210 5.55 -3.27 -11.30
N ALA A 211 4.73 -4.32 -11.33
CA ALA A 211 5.14 -5.65 -10.90
C ALA A 211 6.25 -6.23 -11.79
N GLU A 212 6.18 -6.03 -13.11
CA GLU A 212 7.20 -6.48 -14.06
C GLU A 212 8.52 -5.73 -13.90
N ALA A 213 8.48 -4.41 -13.79
CA ALA A 213 9.67 -3.59 -13.57
C ALA A 213 10.40 -3.99 -12.28
N ALA A 214 9.66 -4.21 -11.19
CA ALA A 214 10.23 -4.72 -9.95
C ALA A 214 10.81 -6.13 -10.11
N LEU A 215 10.10 -7.02 -10.81
CA LEU A 215 10.54 -8.39 -11.03
C LEU A 215 11.83 -8.44 -11.85
N GLU A 216 11.96 -7.63 -12.89
CA GLU A 216 13.19 -7.57 -13.70
C GLU A 216 14.41 -7.24 -12.84
N VAL A 217 14.31 -6.25 -11.96
CA VAL A 217 15.41 -5.90 -11.05
C VAL A 217 15.73 -7.07 -10.12
N LEU A 218 14.71 -7.65 -9.49
CA LEU A 218 14.87 -8.73 -8.52
C LEU A 218 15.45 -10.00 -9.13
N LEU A 219 15.23 -10.23 -10.43
CA LEU A 219 15.78 -11.39 -11.14
C LEU A 219 17.15 -11.15 -11.76
N ARG A 220 17.54 -9.89 -12.04
CA ARG A 220 18.90 -9.56 -12.50
C ARG A 220 19.96 -9.73 -11.43
N GLY A 221 19.58 -9.64 -10.15
CA GLY A 221 20.48 -9.85 -9.00
C GLY A 221 20.73 -11.31 -8.61
N LYS A 222 20.25 -12.27 -9.40
CA LYS A 222 20.59 -13.70 -9.27
C LYS A 222 21.91 -14.01 -9.95
#